data_AF-A0A7S1QHI0-F1
#
_entry.id   AF-A0A7S1QHI0-F1
#
_cell.length_a   1.000
_cell.length_b   1.000
_cell.length_c   1.000
_cell.angle_alpha   90.00
_cell.angle_beta   90.00
_cell.angle_gamma   90.00
#
_symmetry.space_group_name_H-M   'P 1'
#
loop_
_entity.id
_entity.type
_entity.pdbx_description
1 polymer ?
#
loop_
_entity_poly.entity_id
_entity_poly.type
_entity_poly.pdbx_seq_one_letter_code
_entity_poly.pdbx_strand_id
1 'polypeptide(L)'
;PKRVPVDLLFFRRVFSSLNRRHGDGANKVPISVFQRTMVRLFRILGMEEAAFDPEDYNSEHFSTVDWYEFVSCWRKSKVAVHLSLAERIFLAIEDPSTCFVGEVANYIVTLLIFISCVLFIIGTLPSLRDTPCDGCEPQQLEIFDVLEGVC
;
A
#
# COMPACT_ATOMS: atom_id res chain seq x y z
N PRO A 1 -3.78 6.52 -6.73
CA PRO A 1 -5.19 6.83 -6.40
C PRO A 1 -5.30 8.25 -5.79
N LYS A 2 -6.40 8.99 -6.02
CA LYS A 2 -6.55 10.38 -5.49
C LYS A 2 -7.01 10.43 -4.02
N ARG A 3 -7.69 9.39 -3.57
CA ARG A 3 -8.20 9.20 -2.21
C ARG A 3 -7.84 7.79 -1.75
N VAL A 4 -7.32 7.66 -0.55
CA VAL A 4 -7.03 6.37 0.08
C VAL A 4 -7.85 6.28 1.37
N PRO A 5 -8.61 5.19 1.58
CA PRO A 5 -9.34 4.99 2.83
C PRO A 5 -8.33 4.87 3.97
N VAL A 6 -8.61 5.53 5.09
CA VAL A 6 -7.73 5.45 6.24
C VAL A 6 -7.90 4.08 6.91
N ASP A 7 -6.78 3.48 7.28
CA ASP A 7 -6.75 2.16 7.90
C ASP A 7 -7.46 2.15 9.27
N LEU A 8 -8.17 1.07 9.56
CA LEU A 8 -8.87 0.85 10.83
C LEU A 8 -7.90 0.85 12.02
N LEU A 9 -6.64 0.48 11.81
CA LEU A 9 -5.59 0.54 12.84
C LEU A 9 -5.30 1.96 13.32
N PHE A 10 -5.35 2.95 12.42
CA PHE A 10 -5.21 4.36 12.80
C PHE A 10 -6.32 4.76 13.77
N PHE A 11 -7.57 4.42 13.44
CA PHE A 11 -8.72 4.70 14.31
C PHE A 11 -8.66 3.99 15.65
N ARG A 12 -8.16 2.75 15.66
CA ARG A 12 -7.97 2.00 16.90
C ARG A 12 -6.97 2.71 17.81
N ARG A 13 -5.91 3.29 17.26
CA ARG A 13 -4.95 4.10 18.04
C ARG A 13 -5.58 5.39 18.53
N VAL A 14 -6.37 6.09 17.71
CA VAL A 14 -7.09 7.31 18.11
C VAL A 14 -8.04 7.01 19.26
N PHE A 15 -8.90 6.00 19.11
CA PHE A 15 -9.85 5.60 20.15
C PHE A 15 -9.15 5.16 21.44
N SER A 16 -8.11 4.33 21.33
CA SER A 16 -7.31 3.91 22.49
C SER A 16 -6.68 5.11 23.22
N SER A 17 -6.17 6.09 22.47
CA SER A 17 -5.64 7.33 23.05
C SER A 17 -6.71 8.17 23.74
N LEU A 18 -7.91 8.27 23.14
CA LEU A 18 -9.05 8.97 23.73
C LEU A 18 -9.53 8.30 25.02
N ASN A 19 -9.72 6.98 24.97
CA ASN A 19 -10.13 6.17 26.11
C ASN A 19 -9.09 6.22 27.24
N ARG A 20 -7.79 6.25 26.93
CA ARG A 20 -6.74 6.39 27.94
C ARG A 20 -6.78 7.76 28.65
N ARG A 21 -7.20 8.82 27.96
CA ARG A 21 -7.19 10.20 28.49
C ARG A 21 -8.51 10.63 29.12
N HIS A 22 -9.63 10.16 28.60
CA HIS A 22 -10.97 10.63 28.96
C HIS A 22 -11.96 9.47 29.16
N GLY A 23 -11.49 8.23 29.15
CA GLY A 23 -12.35 7.06 29.29
C GLY A 23 -12.84 6.87 30.72
N ASP A 24 -14.04 6.34 30.84
CA ASP A 24 -14.72 6.10 32.12
C ASP A 24 -14.38 4.72 32.73
N GLY A 25 -13.19 4.19 32.45
CA GLY A 25 -12.76 2.85 32.88
C GLY A 25 -13.45 1.66 32.18
N ALA A 26 -14.63 1.88 31.58
CA ALA A 26 -15.44 0.86 30.90
C ALA A 26 -15.17 0.74 29.37
N ASN A 27 -14.02 1.23 28.89
CA ASN A 27 -13.72 1.35 27.44
C ASN A 27 -14.71 2.20 26.65
N LYS A 28 -15.31 3.21 27.29
CA LYS A 28 -16.24 4.15 26.68
C LYS A 28 -15.69 5.56 26.74
N VAL A 29 -15.94 6.35 25.70
CA VAL A 29 -15.46 7.74 25.57
C VAL A 29 -16.66 8.69 25.63
N PRO A 30 -16.63 9.78 26.41
CA PRO A 30 -17.72 10.76 26.42
C PRO A 30 -18.01 11.32 25.03
N ILE A 31 -19.30 11.43 24.68
CA ILE A 31 -19.73 11.83 23.32
C ILE A 31 -19.21 13.22 22.94
N SER A 32 -19.15 14.15 23.89
CA SER A 32 -18.62 15.51 23.67
C SER A 32 -17.14 15.52 23.28
N VAL A 33 -16.34 14.62 23.85
CA VAL A 33 -14.92 14.45 23.53
C VAL A 33 -14.77 13.78 22.17
N PHE A 34 -15.59 12.77 21.89
CA PHE A 34 -15.63 12.10 20.60
C PHE A 34 -15.97 13.07 19.46
N GLN A 35 -17.08 13.80 19.56
CA GLN A 35 -17.52 14.78 18.56
C GLN A 35 -16.43 15.83 18.28
N ARG A 36 -15.85 16.42 19.33
CA ARG A 36 -14.76 17.40 19.19
C ARG A 36 -13.55 16.82 18.47
N THR A 37 -13.22 15.55 18.74
CA THR A 37 -12.07 14.89 18.11
C THR A 37 -12.35 14.56 16.64
N MET A 38 -13.55 14.08 16.32
CA MET A 38 -13.95 13.77 14.94
C MET A 38 -14.00 15.02 14.07
N VAL A 39 -14.57 16.12 14.56
CA VAL A 39 -14.60 17.41 13.83
C VAL A 39 -13.18 17.90 13.54
N ARG A 40 -12.28 17.81 14.52
CA ARG A 40 -10.86 18.17 14.32
C ARG A 40 -10.18 17.27 13.31
N LEU A 41 -10.44 15.97 13.38
CA LEU A 41 -9.87 15.00 12.45
C LEU A 41 -10.35 15.27 11.03
N PHE A 42 -11.64 15.52 10.83
CA PHE A 42 -12.20 15.81 9.50
C PHE A 42 -11.64 17.10 8.92
N ARG A 43 -11.45 18.14 9.75
CA ARG A 43 -10.77 19.37 9.33
C ARG A 43 -9.33 19.09 8.88
N ILE A 44 -8.56 18.32 9.66
CA ILE A 44 -7.17 17.98 9.31
C ILE A 44 -7.12 17.17 8.01
N LEU A 45 -8.09 16.30 7.79
CA LEU A 45 -8.20 15.48 6.59
C LEU A 45 -8.76 16.25 5.37
N GLY A 46 -9.07 17.54 5.52
CA GLY A 46 -9.62 18.38 4.45
C GLY A 46 -11.06 18.01 4.06
N MET A 47 -11.80 17.38 4.96
CA MET A 47 -13.20 16.96 4.76
C MET A 47 -14.16 17.95 5.42
N GLU A 48 -13.99 19.25 5.15
CA GLU A 48 -14.83 20.30 5.75
C GLU A 48 -16.30 20.23 5.32
N GLU A 49 -16.58 19.64 4.15
CA GLU A 49 -17.94 19.46 3.62
C GLU A 49 -18.63 18.18 4.13
N ALA A 50 -17.91 17.28 4.79
CA ALA A 50 -18.53 16.09 5.37
C ALA A 50 -19.29 16.54 6.63
N ALA A 51 -20.59 16.77 6.47
CA ALA A 51 -21.49 17.06 7.58
C ALA A 51 -21.42 15.90 8.59
N PHE A 52 -20.62 16.08 9.63
CA PHE A 52 -20.65 15.20 10.79
C PHE A 52 -21.92 15.58 11.56
N ASP A 53 -22.98 14.82 11.35
CA ASP A 53 -24.20 14.99 12.13
C ASP A 53 -24.08 14.17 13.43
N PRO A 54 -23.94 14.80 14.59
CA PRO A 54 -23.87 14.09 15.86
C PRO A 54 -25.14 13.30 16.20
N GLU A 55 -26.30 13.67 15.65
CA GLU A 55 -27.58 13.04 15.96
C GLU A 55 -27.72 11.66 15.29
N ASP A 56 -27.13 11.48 14.11
CA ASP A 56 -27.12 10.20 13.36
C ASP A 56 -26.40 9.05 14.10
N TYR A 57 -25.59 9.39 15.10
CA TYR A 57 -24.73 8.44 15.81
C TYR A 57 -25.13 8.24 17.26
N ASN A 58 -26.17 8.95 17.74
CA ASN A 58 -26.69 8.82 19.10
C ASN A 58 -28.08 8.18 19.11
N SER A 59 -28.23 7.06 18.39
CA SER A 59 -29.51 6.33 18.29
C SER A 59 -30.06 5.86 19.64
N GLU A 60 -29.23 5.80 20.67
CA GLU A 60 -29.59 5.31 22.01
C GLU A 60 -29.53 6.40 23.12
N HIS A 61 -29.31 7.68 22.77
CA HIS A 61 -29.18 8.79 23.73
C HIS A 61 -28.15 8.56 24.86
N PHE A 62 -27.10 7.80 24.61
CA PHE A 62 -26.05 7.58 25.59
C PHE A 62 -25.07 8.76 25.64
N SER A 63 -24.58 9.09 26.84
CA SER A 63 -23.58 10.14 27.06
C SER A 63 -22.17 9.70 26.66
N THR A 64 -22.00 8.44 26.26
CA THR A 64 -20.71 7.80 25.98
C THR A 64 -20.80 6.95 24.72
N VAL A 65 -19.70 6.92 23.98
CA VAL A 65 -19.53 6.19 22.73
C VAL A 65 -18.60 5.01 22.95
N ASP A 66 -19.03 3.83 22.53
CA ASP A 66 -18.21 2.63 22.55
C ASP A 66 -17.38 2.47 21.26
N TRP A 67 -16.52 1.44 21.22
CA TRP A 67 -15.69 1.18 20.03
C TRP A 67 -16.53 0.81 18.79
N TYR A 68 -17.66 0.14 18.98
CA TYR A 68 -18.48 -0.34 17.86
C TYR A 68 -19.24 0.82 17.19
N GLU A 69 -19.81 1.73 17.98
CA GLU A 69 -20.41 2.98 17.54
C GLU A 69 -19.37 3.87 16.86
N PHE A 70 -18.16 3.96 17.41
CA PHE A 70 -17.04 4.66 16.79
C PHE A 70 -16.75 4.12 15.39
N VAL A 71 -16.60 2.79 15.25
CA VAL A 71 -16.31 2.14 13.96
C VAL A 71 -17.48 2.28 12.98
N SER A 72 -18.72 2.23 13.48
CA SER A 72 -19.92 2.40 12.67
C SER A 72 -20.03 3.81 12.11
N CYS A 73 -19.75 4.83 12.95
CA CYS A 73 -19.64 6.22 12.54
C CYS A 73 -18.56 6.39 11.47
N TRP A 74 -17.37 5.83 11.70
CA TRP A 74 -16.27 5.86 10.75
C TRP A 74 -16.67 5.26 9.39
N ARG A 75 -17.22 4.04 9.39
CA ARG A 75 -17.58 3.33 8.16
C ARG A 75 -18.64 4.08 7.35
N LYS A 76 -19.60 4.72 8.02
CA LYS A 76 -20.62 5.57 7.37
C LYS A 76 -19.99 6.84 6.75
N SER A 77 -19.05 7.47 7.44
CA SER A 77 -18.43 8.74 7.01
C SER A 77 -17.50 8.63 5.78
N LYS A 78 -17.11 7.41 5.37
CA LYS A 78 -16.23 7.13 4.20
C LYS A 78 -15.01 8.04 4.12
N VAL A 79 -14.41 8.32 5.27
CA VAL A 79 -13.32 9.28 5.35
C VAL A 79 -12.09 8.74 4.64
N ALA A 80 -11.55 9.57 3.77
CA ALA A 80 -10.41 9.25 2.94
C ALA A 80 -9.43 10.42 2.97
N VAL A 81 -8.14 10.11 3.04
CA VAL A 81 -7.10 11.14 2.98
C VAL A 81 -6.90 11.56 1.54
N HIS A 82 -6.84 12.87 1.32
CA HIS A 82 -6.38 13.44 0.07
C HIS A 82 -4.85 13.40 0.05
N LEU A 83 -4.30 12.48 -0.75
CA LEU A 83 -2.85 12.37 -0.92
C LEU A 83 -2.33 13.47 -1.84
N SER A 84 -1.27 14.15 -1.38
CA SER A 84 -0.45 15.05 -2.18
C SER A 84 0.29 14.29 -3.29
N LEU A 85 0.83 15.01 -4.28
CA LEU A 85 1.60 14.38 -5.37
C LEU A 85 2.83 13.63 -4.84
N ALA A 86 3.52 14.19 -3.84
CA ALA A 86 4.69 13.56 -3.23
C ALA A 86 4.33 12.24 -2.52
N GLU A 87 3.25 12.22 -1.74
CA GLU A 87 2.78 11.00 -1.05
C GLU A 87 2.28 9.94 -2.04
N ARG A 88 1.71 10.34 -3.18
CA ARG A 88 1.34 9.42 -4.25
C ARG A 88 2.55 8.77 -4.90
N ILE A 89 3.61 9.53 -5.13
CA ILE A 89 4.86 9.00 -5.68
C ILE A 89 5.50 8.06 -4.65
N PHE A 90 5.53 8.46 -3.38
CA PHE A 90 6.04 7.62 -2.30
C PHE A 90 5.29 6.29 -2.20
N LEU A 91 3.95 6.31 -2.15
CA LEU A 91 3.13 5.09 -2.13
C LEU A 91 3.31 4.23 -3.38
N ALA A 92 3.48 4.85 -4.55
CA ALA A 92 3.74 4.13 -5.79
C ALA A 92 5.12 3.44 -5.82
N ILE A 93 6.09 3.98 -5.07
CA ILE A 93 7.43 3.39 -4.92
C ILE A 93 7.41 2.28 -3.86
N GLU A 94 6.71 2.50 -2.74
CA GLU A 94 6.66 1.56 -1.61
C GLU A 94 5.87 0.29 -1.94
N ASP A 95 4.79 0.41 -2.72
CA ASP A 95 3.97 -0.72 -3.15
C ASP A 95 3.85 -0.78 -4.69
N PRO A 96 4.86 -1.35 -5.38
CA PRO A 96 4.86 -1.44 -6.84
C PRO A 96 3.70 -2.29 -7.39
N SER A 97 3.07 -3.13 -6.55
CA SER A 97 1.89 -3.92 -6.93
C SER A 97 0.63 -3.06 -7.12
N THR A 98 0.62 -1.83 -6.58
CA THR A 98 -0.51 -0.90 -6.71
C THR A 98 -0.33 0.09 -7.87
N CYS A 99 0.84 0.10 -8.49
CA CYS A 99 1.20 1.02 -9.56
C CYS A 99 1.46 0.24 -10.86
N PHE A 100 0.62 0.47 -11.88
CA PHE A 100 0.76 -0.17 -13.20
C PHE A 100 2.18 -0.03 -13.78
N VAL A 101 2.84 1.12 -13.56
CA VAL A 101 4.22 1.33 -14.00
C VAL A 101 5.21 0.45 -13.22
N GLY A 102 4.99 0.29 -11.91
CA GLY A 102 5.80 -0.60 -11.06
C GLY A 102 5.62 -2.07 -11.43
N GLU A 103 4.39 -2.48 -11.73
CA GLU A 103 4.08 -3.83 -12.20
C GLU A 103 4.74 -4.14 -13.55
N VAL A 104 4.66 -3.21 -14.51
CA VAL A 104 5.34 -3.33 -15.81
C VAL A 104 6.85 -3.37 -15.65
N ALA A 105 7.43 -2.50 -14.82
CA ALA A 105 8.88 -2.50 -14.56
C ALA A 105 9.34 -3.81 -13.91
N ASN A 106 8.59 -4.31 -12.92
CA ASN A 106 8.87 -5.59 -12.27
C ASN A 106 8.77 -6.76 -13.25
N TYR A 107 7.77 -6.75 -14.14
CA TYR A 107 7.62 -7.75 -15.18
C TYR A 107 8.80 -7.72 -16.16
N ILE A 108 9.23 -6.54 -16.60
CA ILE A 108 10.39 -6.39 -17.50
C ILE A 108 11.66 -6.91 -16.83
N VAL A 109 11.93 -6.53 -15.57
CA VAL A 109 13.11 -7.00 -14.83
C VAL A 109 13.08 -8.52 -14.66
N THR A 110 11.93 -9.08 -14.29
CA THR A 110 11.77 -10.53 -14.16
C THR A 110 11.99 -11.25 -15.49
N LEU A 111 11.49 -10.69 -16.59
CA LEU A 111 11.67 -11.24 -17.93
C LEU A 111 13.14 -11.22 -18.35
N LEU A 112 13.86 -10.12 -18.10
CA LEU A 112 15.29 -10.00 -18.40
C LEU A 112 16.09 -11.04 -17.62
N ILE A 113 15.83 -11.18 -16.31
CA ILE A 113 16.48 -12.20 -15.48
C ILE A 113 16.21 -13.60 -16.03
N PHE A 114 14.96 -13.88 -16.39
CA PHE A 114 14.59 -15.18 -16.95
C PHE A 114 15.31 -15.46 -18.27
N ILE A 115 15.38 -14.48 -19.18
CA ILE A 115 16.10 -14.59 -20.44
C ILE A 115 17.58 -14.86 -20.16
N SER A 116 18.22 -14.10 -19.27
CA SER A 116 19.62 -14.31 -18.90
C SER A 116 19.87 -15.72 -18.35
N CYS A 117 18.98 -16.24 -17.51
CA CYS A 117 19.08 -17.62 -17.00
C CYS A 117 18.95 -18.67 -18.13
N VAL A 118 18.00 -18.48 -19.05
CA VAL A 118 17.82 -19.41 -20.18
C VAL A 118 19.04 -19.40 -21.09
N LEU A 119 19.58 -18.23 -21.40
CA LEU A 119 20.79 -18.10 -22.23
C LEU A 119 22.00 -18.76 -21.58
N PHE A 120 22.17 -18.59 -20.28
CA PHE A 120 23.23 -19.27 -19.53
C PHE A 120 23.09 -20.79 -19.62
N ILE A 121 21.89 -21.34 -19.44
CA ILE A 121 21.63 -22.77 -19.59
C ILE A 121 21.96 -23.24 -21.01
N ILE A 122 21.53 -22.49 -22.03
CA ILE A 122 21.79 -22.84 -23.43
C ILE A 122 23.30 -22.81 -23.74
N GLY A 123 24.04 -21.80 -23.26
CA GLY A 123 25.50 -21.70 -23.44
C GLY A 123 26.31 -22.80 -22.73
N THR A 124 25.73 -23.42 -21.70
CA THR A 124 26.34 -24.58 -21.02
C THR A 124 26.04 -25.92 -21.69
N LEU A 125 25.10 -25.99 -22.65
CA LEU A 125 24.81 -27.22 -23.38
C LEU A 125 25.94 -27.55 -24.37
N PRO A 126 26.59 -28.71 -24.26
CA PRO A 126 27.70 -29.09 -25.15
C PRO A 126 27.26 -29.26 -26.60
N SER A 127 25.98 -29.56 -26.85
CA SER A 127 25.38 -29.76 -28.17
C SER A 127 25.27 -28.49 -29.01
N LEU A 128 25.40 -27.31 -28.38
CA LEU A 128 25.26 -26.00 -29.02
C LEU A 128 26.56 -25.20 -29.02
N ARG A 129 27.67 -25.82 -28.62
CA ARG A 129 28.98 -25.19 -28.73
C ARG A 129 29.58 -25.53 -30.07
N ASP A 130 30.15 -24.52 -30.72
CA ASP A 130 30.90 -24.76 -31.95
C ASP A 130 32.22 -25.44 -31.58
N THR A 131 32.47 -26.59 -32.19
CA THR A 131 33.76 -27.28 -32.12
C THR A 131 34.51 -27.03 -33.43
N PRO A 132 35.35 -25.97 -33.49
CA PRO A 132 36.07 -25.63 -34.72
C PRO A 132 37.16 -26.65 -35.10
N CYS A 133 37.57 -27.52 -34.16
CA CYS A 133 38.55 -28.59 -34.38
C CYS A 133 38.38 -29.76 -33.39
N ASP A 134 38.68 -30.98 -33.84
CA ASP A 134 38.72 -32.19 -33.00
C ASP A 134 39.83 -32.04 -31.93
N GLY A 135 39.43 -31.81 -30.68
CA GLY A 135 40.33 -31.64 -29.52
C GLY A 135 40.54 -30.20 -29.04
N CYS A 136 39.92 -29.21 -29.69
CA CYS A 136 39.93 -27.83 -29.24
C CYS A 136 38.87 -27.56 -28.16
N GLU A 137 39.11 -26.57 -27.30
CA GLU A 137 38.15 -26.16 -26.29
C GLU A 137 36.95 -25.48 -26.95
N PRO A 138 35.72 -25.93 -26.70
CA PRO A 138 34.54 -25.46 -27.40
C PRO A 138 34.22 -24.00 -27.01
N GLN A 139 34.01 -23.14 -28.00
CA GLN A 139 33.73 -21.71 -27.81
C GLN A 139 32.21 -21.44 -27.82
N GLN A 140 31.78 -20.42 -27.08
CA GLN A 140 30.41 -19.91 -27.16
C GLN A 140 30.20 -19.16 -28.47
N LEU A 141 28.99 -19.24 -29.03
CA LEU A 141 28.60 -18.47 -30.22
C LEU A 141 28.55 -16.97 -29.89
N GLU A 142 29.05 -16.13 -30.79
CA GLU A 142 29.10 -14.65 -30.64
C GLU A 142 27.73 -13.99 -30.37
N ILE A 143 26.65 -14.68 -30.74
CA ILE A 143 25.28 -14.22 -30.49
C ILE A 143 25.00 -14.12 -28.98
N PHE A 144 25.63 -14.97 -28.16
CA PHE A 144 25.49 -14.93 -26.69
C PHE A 144 26.16 -13.69 -26.09
N ASP A 145 27.31 -13.27 -26.60
CA ASP A 145 28.01 -12.07 -26.11
C ASP A 145 27.22 -10.78 -26.42
N VAL A 146 26.62 -10.71 -27.61
CA VAL A 146 25.76 -9.57 -27.98
C VAL A 146 24.50 -9.52 -27.10
N LEU A 147 23.94 -10.69 -26.78
CA LEU A 147 22.73 -10.77 -25.94
C LEU A 147 23.02 -10.49 -24.46
N GLU A 148 24.17 -10.93 -23.95
CA GLU A 148 24.63 -10.63 -22.59
C GLU A 148 24.96 -9.14 -22.42
N GLY A 149 25.42 -8.45 -23.47
CA GLY A 149 25.63 -7.00 -23.44
C GLY A 149 24.35 -6.15 -23.51
N VAL A 150 23.22 -6.73 -23.93
CA VAL A 150 21.92 -6.04 -24.06
C VAL A 150 21.04 -6.24 -22.83
N CYS A 151 21.14 -7.40 -22.17
CA CYS A 151 20.48 -7.68 -20.89
C CYS A 151 21.10 -6.92 -19.72
#